data_AF-A0A7S1WCK0-F1
#
_entry.id   AF-A0A7S1WCK0-F1
#
_cell.length_a   1.000
_cell.length_b   1.000
_cell.length_c   1.000
_cell.angle_alpha   90.00
_cell.angle_beta   90.00
_cell.angle_gamma   90.00
#
_symmetry.space_group_name_H-M   'P 1'
#
loop_
_entity.id
_entity.type
_entity.pdbx_description
1 polymer ?
#
loop_
_entity_poly.entity_id
_entity_poly.type
_entity_poly.pdbx_seq_one_letter_code
_entity_poly.pdbx_strand_id
1 'polypeptide(L)'
;IFLLALAAPAVLLLLAWRVVPESPVYLHQSGREEEAKQALEAMCRFNRHGSQKAELLLEQLHSCRAADSDQATGLLRLLASRSVAVRTLLFGLLWALTSTASDFTNWITELSHEHGFEKRSVE
;
A
#
# COMPACT_ATOMS: atom_id res chain seq x y z
N ILE A 1 12.02 -12.35 -24.00
CA ILE A 1 10.60 -12.52 -23.55
C ILE A 1 10.48 -12.33 -22.04
N PHE A 2 11.22 -13.09 -21.22
CA PHE A 2 11.17 -12.98 -19.74
C PHE A 2 11.52 -11.57 -19.20
N LEU A 3 12.62 -10.97 -19.66
CA LEU A 3 13.02 -9.61 -19.24
C LEU A 3 11.98 -8.54 -19.64
N LEU A 4 11.31 -8.74 -20.78
CA LEU A 4 10.25 -7.84 -21.25
C LEU A 4 9.01 -7.95 -20.35
N ALA A 5 8.64 -9.18 -19.97
CA ALA A 5 7.54 -9.43 -19.04
C ALA A 5 7.80 -8.84 -17.64
N LEU A 6 9.06 -8.85 -17.18
CA LEU A 6 9.47 -8.25 -15.92
C LEU A 6 9.43 -6.71 -15.98
N ALA A 7 9.86 -6.12 -17.10
CA ALA A 7 9.89 -4.67 -17.27
C ALA A 7 8.52 -4.05 -17.58
N ALA A 8 7.58 -4.82 -18.13
CA ALA A 8 6.25 -4.35 -18.54
C ALA A 8 5.49 -3.58 -17.44
N PRO A 9 5.34 -4.08 -16.19
CA PRO A 9 4.66 -3.32 -15.14
C PRO A 9 5.38 -2.02 -14.76
N ALA A 10 6.72 -2.00 -14.78
CA ALA A 10 7.49 -0.79 -14.48
C ALA A 10 7.30 0.29 -15.57
N VAL A 11 7.31 -0.12 -16.84
CA VAL A 11 7.02 0.79 -17.97
C VAL A 11 5.59 1.31 -17.88
N LEU A 12 4.62 0.45 -17.56
CA LEU A 12 3.21 0.84 -17.39
C LEU A 12 3.06 1.85 -16.23
N LEU A 13 3.75 1.64 -15.11
CA LEU A 13 3.76 2.57 -13.98
C LEU A 13 4.35 3.94 -14.36
N LEU A 14 5.44 3.97 -15.14
CA LEU A 14 6.03 5.22 -15.62
C LEU A 14 5.09 6.01 -16.53
N LEU A 15 4.33 5.32 -17.38
CA LEU A 15 3.31 5.94 -18.22
C LEU A 15 2.14 6.45 -17.36
N ALA A 16 1.69 5.65 -16.38
CA ALA A 16 0.59 6.01 -15.50
C ALA A 16 0.92 7.22 -14.60
N TRP A 17 2.17 7.38 -14.16
CA TRP A 17 2.60 8.49 -13.31
C TRP A 17 2.33 9.87 -13.94
N ARG A 18 2.30 9.97 -15.27
CA ARG A 18 1.97 11.24 -15.97
C ARG A 18 0.49 11.60 -15.94
N VAL A 19 -0.38 10.64 -15.67
CA VAL A 19 -1.84 10.81 -15.72
C VAL A 19 -2.44 10.91 -14.32
N VAL A 20 -1.84 10.22 -13.34
CA VAL A 20 -2.35 10.18 -11.97
C VAL A 20 -1.95 11.45 -11.23
N PRO A 21 -2.92 12.22 -10.69
CA PRO A 21 -2.61 13.39 -9.87
C PRO A 21 -1.93 12.96 -8.56
N GLU A 22 -1.07 13.83 -8.03
CA GLU A 22 -0.43 13.63 -6.73
C GLU A 22 -1.48 13.52 -5.60
N SER A 23 -1.07 12.92 -4.48
CA SER A 23 -1.95 12.73 -3.34
C SER A 23 -2.41 14.08 -2.75
N PRO A 24 -3.73 14.35 -2.64
CA PRO A 24 -4.25 15.61 -2.10
C PRO A 24 -3.87 15.82 -0.64
N VAL A 25 -3.69 14.72 0.13
CA VAL A 25 -3.22 14.77 1.52
C VAL A 25 -1.80 15.33 1.59
N TYR A 26 -0.92 14.83 0.73
CA TYR A 26 0.47 15.29 0.66
C TYR A 26 0.54 16.76 0.22
N LEU A 27 -0.20 17.12 -0.84
CA LEU A 27 -0.26 18.50 -1.32
C LEU A 27 -0.74 19.46 -0.22
N HIS A 28 -1.78 19.09 0.52
CA HIS A 28 -2.29 19.87 1.65
C HIS A 28 -1.26 20.00 2.79
N GLN A 29 -0.59 18.91 3.17
CA GLN A 29 0.47 18.92 4.20
C GLN A 29 1.68 19.75 3.78
N SER A 30 2.02 19.76 2.49
CA SER A 30 3.11 20.55 1.91
C SER A 30 2.80 22.05 1.74
N GLY A 31 1.57 22.49 2.06
CA GLY A 31 1.13 23.88 1.92
C GLY A 31 0.69 24.27 0.51
N ARG A 32 0.55 23.32 -0.42
CA ARG A 32 0.11 23.53 -1.81
C ARG A 32 -1.42 23.32 -1.92
N GLU A 33 -2.19 24.18 -1.27
CA GLU A 33 -3.64 24.00 -1.13
C GLU A 33 -4.41 24.06 -2.45
N GLU A 34 -4.05 24.97 -3.35
CA GLU A 34 -4.70 25.08 -4.67
C GLU A 34 -4.54 23.80 -5.50
N GLU A 35 -3.36 23.19 -5.43
CA GLU A 35 -3.10 21.94 -6.13
C GLU A 35 -3.84 20.76 -5.49
N ALA A 36 -3.94 20.74 -4.16
CA ALA A 36 -4.74 19.75 -3.46
C ALA A 36 -6.23 19.82 -3.87
N LYS A 37 -6.76 21.04 -4.01
CA LYS A 37 -8.13 21.26 -4.51
C LYS A 37 -8.30 20.76 -5.94
N GLN A 38 -7.38 21.11 -6.83
CA GLN A 38 -7.42 20.65 -8.23
C GLN A 38 -7.35 19.12 -8.33
N ALA A 39 -6.50 18.47 -7.52
CA ALA A 39 -6.41 17.02 -7.46
C ALA A 39 -7.73 16.37 -6.97
N LEU A 40 -8.33 16.90 -5.90
CA LEU A 40 -9.63 16.44 -5.40
C LEU A 40 -10.77 16.64 -6.40
N GLU A 41 -10.80 17.77 -7.10
CA GLU A 41 -11.77 18.02 -8.15
C GLU A 41 -11.61 17.04 -9.31
N ALA A 42 -10.38 16.79 -9.78
CA ALA A 42 -10.11 15.82 -10.83
C ALA A 42 -10.58 14.40 -10.42
N MET A 43 -10.28 13.99 -9.19
CA MET A 43 -10.72 12.71 -8.63
C MET A 43 -12.25 12.65 -8.50
N CYS A 44 -12.92 13.71 -8.06
CA CYS A 44 -14.38 13.75 -7.96
C CYS A 44 -15.04 13.69 -9.33
N ARG A 45 -14.52 14.42 -10.32
CA ARG A 45 -14.99 14.37 -11.71
C ARG A 45 -14.85 12.97 -12.30
N PHE A 46 -13.71 12.32 -12.09
CA PHE A 46 -13.50 10.94 -12.54
C PHE A 46 -14.50 9.97 -11.90
N ASN A 47 -14.77 10.14 -10.61
CA ASN A 47 -15.72 9.34 -9.84
C ASN A 47 -17.20 9.78 -9.99
N ARG A 48 -17.52 10.69 -10.92
CA ARG A 48 -18.88 11.22 -11.17
C ARG A 48 -19.55 11.83 -9.93
N HIS A 49 -18.76 12.41 -9.04
CA HIS A 49 -19.24 13.17 -7.91
C HIS A 49 -19.26 14.67 -8.23
N GLY A 50 -20.21 15.39 -7.61
CA GLY A 50 -20.29 16.85 -7.71
C GLY A 50 -19.10 17.53 -7.04
N SER A 51 -18.78 18.75 -7.51
CA SER A 51 -17.70 19.59 -6.96
C SER A 51 -17.85 19.88 -5.46
N GLN A 52 -19.07 19.90 -4.93
CA GLN A 52 -19.34 20.03 -3.50
C GLN A 52 -18.65 18.95 -2.65
N LYS A 53 -18.50 17.73 -3.19
CA LYS A 53 -17.80 16.65 -2.47
C LYS A 53 -16.30 16.94 -2.35
N ALA A 54 -15.70 17.60 -3.33
CA ALA A 54 -14.29 18.00 -3.26
C ALA A 54 -14.07 19.05 -2.16
N GLU A 55 -14.98 20.02 -2.03
CA GLU A 55 -14.91 21.04 -0.98
C GLU A 55 -15.07 20.44 0.43
N LEU A 56 -16.03 19.53 0.62
CA LEU A 56 -16.19 18.81 1.89
C LEU A 56 -14.96 17.99 2.25
N LEU A 57 -14.35 17.32 1.28
CA LEU A 57 -13.10 16.56 1.50
C LEU A 57 -11.94 17.49 1.86
N LEU A 58 -11.86 18.67 1.25
CA LEU A 58 -10.85 19.67 1.59
C LEU A 58 -11.03 20.17 3.03
N GLU A 59 -12.27 20.46 3.44
CA GLU A 59 -12.59 20.87 4.82
C GLU A 59 -12.24 19.78 5.85
N GLN A 60 -12.47 18.50 5.49
CA GLN A 60 -12.04 17.37 6.32
C GLN A 60 -10.52 17.31 6.45
N LEU A 61 -9.76 17.54 5.37
CA LEU A 61 -8.31 17.60 5.42
C LEU A 61 -7.81 18.72 6.34
N HIS A 62 -8.44 19.89 6.28
CA HIS A 62 -8.11 21.02 7.15
C HIS A 62 -8.35 20.68 8.63
N SER A 63 -9.48 20.05 8.93
CA SER A 63 -9.84 19.59 10.28
C SER A 63 -8.85 18.56 10.82
N CYS A 64 -8.41 17.63 9.96
CA CYS A 64 -7.39 16.64 10.31
C CYS A 64 -6.03 17.29 10.58
N ARG A 65 -5.61 18.26 9.76
CA ARG A 65 -4.33 18.97 9.95
C ARG A 65 -4.28 19.72 11.29
N ALA A 66 -5.37 20.37 11.67
CA ALA A 66 -5.48 21.06 12.96
C ALA A 66 -5.40 20.08 14.15
N ALA A 67 -5.90 18.85 13.99
CA ALA A 67 -5.80 17.81 15.02
C ALA A 67 -4.41 17.14 15.09
N ASP A 68 -3.66 17.17 13.99
CA ASP A 68 -2.39 16.44 13.84
C ASP A 68 -1.15 17.28 14.16
N SER A 69 -1.27 18.62 14.22
CA SER A 69 -0.15 19.52 14.51
C SER A 69 0.52 19.32 15.88
N ASP A 70 -0.13 18.58 16.78
CA ASP A 70 0.36 18.29 18.14
C ASP A 70 0.89 16.84 18.30
N GLN A 71 0.89 16.05 17.22
CA GLN A 71 1.31 14.65 17.28
C GLN A 71 2.80 14.48 16.98
N ALA A 72 3.58 14.20 18.04
CA ALA A 72 4.95 13.71 17.90
C ALA A 72 4.99 12.45 17.00
N THR A 73 5.78 12.53 15.92
CA THR A 73 5.99 11.49 14.91
C THR A 73 7.10 10.55 15.38
N GLY A 74 6.82 9.23 15.40
CA GLY A 74 7.86 8.24 15.74
C GLY A 74 7.36 6.79 15.74
N LEU A 75 8.22 5.87 15.26
CA LEU A 75 7.92 4.42 15.21
C LEU A 75 7.61 3.84 16.60
N LEU A 76 8.24 4.37 17.66
CA LEU A 76 8.03 3.91 19.04
C LEU A 76 6.60 4.18 19.53
N ARG A 77 5.90 5.16 18.98
CA ARG A 77 4.50 5.45 19.33
C ARG A 77 3.53 4.39 18.81
N LEU A 78 3.90 3.68 17.73
CA LEU A 78 3.13 2.55 17.22
C LEU A 78 3.08 1.40 18.24
N LEU A 79 4.14 1.26 19.05
CA LEU A 79 4.22 0.29 20.14
C LEU A 79 3.63 0.81 21.45
N ALA A 80 3.57 2.13 21.63
CA ALA A 80 3.02 2.76 22.85
C ALA A 80 1.50 2.57 22.99
N SER A 81 0.78 2.52 21.87
CA SER A 81 -0.67 2.29 21.85
C SER A 81 -0.96 0.79 21.78
N ARG A 82 -1.63 0.23 22.79
CA ARG A 82 -1.94 -1.22 22.85
C ARG A 82 -2.79 -1.69 21.67
N SER A 83 -3.74 -0.87 21.20
CA SER A 83 -4.59 -1.21 20.06
C SER A 83 -3.83 -1.19 18.74
N VAL A 84 -2.93 -0.23 18.55
CA VAL A 84 -2.08 -0.13 17.36
C VAL A 84 -1.01 -1.22 17.37
N ALA A 85 -0.38 -1.48 18.52
CA ALA A 85 0.63 -2.52 18.68
C ALA A 85 0.07 -3.91 18.35
N VAL A 86 -1.13 -4.25 18.84
CA VAL A 86 -1.78 -5.54 18.51
C VAL A 86 -2.07 -5.65 17.02
N ARG A 87 -2.57 -4.58 16.38
CA ARG A 87 -2.83 -4.59 14.92
C ARG A 87 -1.54 -4.76 14.11
N THR A 88 -0.49 -4.03 14.47
CA THR A 88 0.82 -4.15 13.83
C THR A 88 1.42 -5.54 14.01
N LEU A 89 1.29 -6.13 15.20
CA LEU A 89 1.74 -7.49 15.48
C LEU A 89 0.97 -8.53 14.67
N LEU A 90 -0.37 -8.41 14.60
CA LEU A 90 -1.19 -9.31 13.77
C LEU A 90 -0.80 -9.24 12.30
N PHE A 91 -0.56 -8.03 11.78
CA PHE A 91 -0.12 -7.83 10.41
C PHE A 91 1.26 -8.46 10.15
N GLY A 92 2.20 -8.26 11.09
CA GLY A 92 3.52 -8.88 11.02
C GLY A 92 3.48 -10.40 11.10
N LEU A 93 2.62 -10.95 11.97
CA LEU A 93 2.42 -12.39 12.11
C LEU A 93 1.79 -12.98 10.84
N LEU A 94 0.77 -12.33 10.29
CA LEU A 94 0.16 -12.74 9.02
C LEU A 94 1.18 -12.74 7.89
N TRP A 95 2.00 -11.70 7.80
CA TRP A 95 3.08 -11.62 6.81
C TRP A 95 4.11 -12.74 6.99
N ALA A 96 4.53 -13.02 8.23
CA ALA A 96 5.46 -14.10 8.52
C ALA A 96 4.87 -15.48 8.16
N LEU A 97 3.62 -15.75 8.51
CA LEU A 97 2.95 -17.01 8.16
C LEU A 97 2.78 -17.18 6.64
N THR A 98 2.44 -16.11 5.94
CA THR A 98 2.30 -16.17 4.48
C THR A 98 3.65 -16.36 3.78
N SER A 99 4.70 -15.71 4.27
CA SER A 99 6.06 -15.92 3.78
C SER A 99 6.52 -17.36 4.01
N THR A 100 6.36 -17.89 5.22
CA THR A 100 6.77 -19.26 5.53
C THR A 100 5.94 -20.29 4.79
N ALA A 101 4.62 -20.07 4.59
CA ALA A 101 3.78 -20.95 3.80
C ALA A 101 4.15 -20.95 2.30
N SER A 102 4.54 -19.79 1.75
CA SER A 102 5.02 -19.71 0.36
C SER A 102 6.30 -20.54 0.17
N ASP A 103 7.25 -20.40 1.10
CA ASP A 103 8.53 -21.10 1.02
C ASP A 103 8.45 -22.56 1.49
N PHE A 104 7.39 -22.95 2.22
CA PHE A 104 7.14 -24.32 2.64
C PHE A 104 7.08 -25.30 1.46
N THR A 105 6.58 -24.85 0.30
CA THR A 105 6.54 -25.68 -0.92
C THR A 105 7.96 -26.01 -1.39
N ASN A 106 8.87 -25.03 -1.34
CA ASN A 106 10.27 -25.22 -1.72
C ASN A 106 10.99 -26.14 -0.72
N TRP A 107 10.77 -25.94 0.58
CA TRP A 107 11.33 -26.78 1.64
C TRP A 107 10.84 -28.23 1.58
N ILE A 108 9.54 -28.47 1.37
CA ILE A 108 9.01 -29.83 1.20
C ILE A 108 9.63 -30.51 0.00
N THR A 109 9.76 -29.82 -1.14
CA THR A 109 10.34 -30.42 -2.34
C THR A 109 11.81 -30.79 -2.13
N GLU A 110 12.55 -30.00 -1.36
CA GLU A 110 13.97 -30.24 -1.04
C GLU A 110 14.13 -31.41 -0.04
N LEU A 111 13.31 -31.44 1.02
CA LEU A 111 13.27 -32.55 1.99
C LEU A 111 12.82 -33.87 1.37
N SER A 112 11.87 -33.82 0.43
CA SER A 112 11.41 -34.99 -0.33
C SER A 112 12.51 -35.59 -1.20
N HIS A 113 13.43 -34.75 -1.71
CA HIS A 113 14.56 -35.19 -2.53
C HIS A 113 15.66 -35.84 -1.67
N GLU A 114 15.94 -35.29 -0.48
CA GLU A 114 16.93 -35.87 0.44
C GLU A 114 16.48 -37.21 1.06
N HIS A 115 15.18 -37.42 1.25
CA HIS A 115 14.64 -38.65 1.85
C HIS A 115 14.28 -39.74 0.81
N GLY A 116 14.67 -39.57 -0.46
CA GLY A 116 14.59 -40.64 -1.46
C GLY A 116 13.16 -41.08 -1.82
N PHE A 117 12.18 -40.18 -1.76
CA PHE A 117 10.86 -40.44 -2.35
C PHE A 117 10.98 -40.36 -3.88
N GLU A 118 11.51 -41.42 -4.48
CA GLU A 118 11.50 -41.62 -5.93
C GLU A 118 10.05 -41.55 -6.42
N LYS A 119 9.76 -40.67 -7.38
CA LYS A 119 8.50 -40.66 -8.11
C LYS A 119 8.36 -42.01 -8.79
N ARG A 120 7.54 -42.89 -8.23
CA ARG A 120 7.11 -44.13 -8.91
C ARG A 120 6.34 -43.71 -10.16
N SER A 121 6.92 -43.87 -11.35
CA SER A 121 6.17 -43.73 -12.59
C SER A 121 5.10 -44.82 -12.61
N VAL A 122 3.85 -44.40 -12.58
CA VAL A 122 2.74 -45.28 -12.94
C VAL A 122 2.66 -45.20 -14.46
N GLU A 123 3.13 -46.27 -15.11
CA GLU A 123 2.83 -46.57 -16.52
C GLU A 123 1.34 -46.77 -16.75
#